data_AF-A0A845WL21-F1
#
_entry.id   AF-A0A845WL21-F1
#
_cell.length_a   1.000
_cell.length_b   1.000
_cell.length_c   1.000
_cell.angle_alpha   90.00
_cell.angle_beta   90.00
_cell.angle_gamma   90.00
#
_symmetry.space_group_name_H-M   'P 1'
#
loop_
_entity.id
_entity.type
_entity.pdbx_description
1 polymer ?
#
loop_
_entity_poly.entity_id
_entity_poly.type
_entity_poly.pdbx_seq_one_letter_code
_entity_poly.pdbx_strand_id
1 'polypeptide(L)' 'QRQQLKPEIAAAVFAATPPQILQPIVTSSGVHLILVEEIIQPQLDQQLRSEILSDLFSEWLREQMEQMEIVAHL' A
#
# COMPACT_ATOMS: atom_id res chain seq x y z
N GLN A 1 1.06 6.77 -7.02
CA GLN A 1 0.80 5.74 -5.97
C GLN A 1 1.57 6.09 -4.71
N ARG A 2 1.11 5.68 -3.51
CA ARG A 2 1.70 6.02 -2.19
C ARG A 2 3.24 5.91 -2.14
N GLN A 3 3.81 4.95 -2.86
CA GLN A 3 5.25 4.68 -2.94
C GLN A 3 6.08 5.77 -3.65
N GLN A 4 5.44 6.65 -4.42
CA GLN A 4 6.12 7.74 -5.13
C GLN A 4 6.31 8.99 -4.24
N LEU A 5 5.68 9.01 -3.07
CA LEU A 5 5.82 10.09 -2.09
C LEU A 5 6.81 9.68 -1.02
N LYS A 6 7.57 10.65 -0.49
CA LYS A 6 8.35 10.42 0.72
C LYS A 6 7.41 9.97 1.85
N PRO A 7 7.82 9.03 2.72
CA PRO A 7 6.95 8.45 3.74
C PRO A 7 6.25 9.50 4.61
N GLU A 8 6.94 10.59 4.95
CA GLU A 8 6.41 11.67 5.79
C GLU A 8 5.28 12.43 5.08
N ILE A 9 5.44 12.69 3.79
CA ILE A 9 4.42 13.34 2.95
C ILE A 9 3.23 12.39 2.74
N ALA A 10 3.51 11.13 2.41
CA ALA A 10 2.48 10.13 2.16
C ALA A 10 1.55 9.98 3.37
N ALA A 11 2.11 9.85 4.57
CA ALA A 11 1.32 9.71 5.80
C ALA A 11 0.36 10.89 6.02
N ALA A 12 0.85 12.13 5.85
CA ALA A 12 0.04 13.32 6.05
C ALA A 12 -1.04 13.50 4.96
N VAL A 13 -0.72 13.22 3.70
CA VAL A 13 -1.68 13.33 2.58
C VAL A 13 -2.82 12.34 2.71
N PHE A 14 -2.52 11.06 3.00
CA PHE A 14 -3.57 10.03 3.10
C PHE A 14 -4.37 10.08 4.43
N ALA A 15 -3.93 10.87 5.40
CA ALA A 15 -4.67 11.12 6.65
C ALA A 15 -5.54 12.40 6.58
N ALA A 16 -5.39 13.21 5.52
CA ALA A 16 -6.15 14.43 5.33
C ALA A 16 -7.63 14.15 5.07
N THR A 17 -8.49 15.12 5.39
CA THR A 17 -9.90 15.13 4.98
C THR A 17 -10.07 16.16 3.87
N PRO A 18 -10.06 15.78 2.58
CA PRO A 18 -10.09 16.74 1.49
C PRO A 18 -11.43 17.50 1.42
N PRO A 19 -11.45 18.77 0.98
CA PRO A 19 -10.27 19.58 0.63
C PRO A 19 -9.59 20.18 1.88
N GLN A 20 -8.27 20.01 2.01
CA GLN A 20 -7.53 20.48 3.18
C GLN A 20 -6.11 20.93 2.84
N ILE A 21 -5.73 22.11 3.35
CA ILE A 21 -4.32 22.53 3.40
C ILE A 21 -3.67 21.90 4.63
N LEU A 22 -2.60 21.15 4.41
CA LEU A 22 -1.82 20.54 5.47
C LEU A 22 -0.87 21.55 6.12
N GLN A 23 -0.54 21.30 7.39
CA GLN A 23 0.53 22.03 8.06
C GLN A 23 1.86 21.85 7.30
N PRO A 24 2.81 22.81 7.41
CA PRO A 24 4.09 22.69 6.72
C PRO A 24 4.82 21.39 7.10
N ILE A 25 5.14 20.57 6.10
CA ILE A 25 5.82 19.28 6.29
C ILE A 25 7.31 19.49 6.05
N VAL A 26 8.12 19.21 7.08
CA VAL A 26 9.57 19.26 6.99
C VAL A 26 10.08 17.95 6.39
N THR A 27 10.88 18.06 5.34
CA THR A 27 11.55 16.92 4.70
C THR A 27 13.04 17.23 4.54
N SER A 28 13.83 16.22 4.14
CA SER A 28 15.25 16.41 3.82
C SER A 28 15.53 17.46 2.73
N SER A 29 14.54 17.79 1.90
CA SER A 29 14.63 18.79 0.83
C SER A 29 14.12 20.19 1.23
N GLY A 30 13.67 20.36 2.48
CA GLY A 30 13.10 21.61 2.98
C GLY A 30 11.66 21.46 3.44
N VAL A 31 10.95 22.59 3.55
CA VAL A 31 9.58 22.67 4.07
C VAL A 31 8.60 22.79 2.91
N HIS A 32 7.56 21.95 2.89
CA HIS A 32 6.54 21.93 1.86
C HIS A 32 5.17 22.25 2.45
N LEU A 33 4.39 23.08 1.75
CA LEU A 33 2.96 23.29 2.01
C LEU A 33 2.17 22.56 0.93
N ILE A 34 1.21 21.73 1.35
CA ILE A 34 0.48 20.84 0.45
C ILE A 34 -1.02 21.07 0.63
N LEU A 35 -1.72 21.27 -0.48
CA LEU A 35 -3.18 21.24 -0.56
C LEU A 35 -3.60 19.86 -1.06
N VAL A 36 -4.39 19.15 -0.28
CA VAL A 36 -5.02 17.89 -0.70
C VAL A 36 -6.39 18.24 -1.26
N GLU A 37 -6.55 18.11 -2.57
CA GLU A 37 -7.81 18.40 -3.28
C GLU A 37 -8.78 17.23 -3.17
N GLU A 38 -8.32 16.02 -3.48
CA GLU A 38 -9.12 14.79 -3.47
C GLU A 38 -8.24 13.57 -3.17
N ILE A 39 -8.84 12.57 -2.52
CA ILE A 39 -8.23 11.24 -2.35
C ILE A 39 -9.16 10.22 -2.97
N ILE A 40 -8.73 9.61 -4.07
CA ILE A 40 -9.46 8.52 -4.71
C ILE A 40 -9.36 7.28 -3.81
N GLN A 41 -10.49 6.88 -3.23
CA GLN A 41 -10.53 5.70 -2.37
C GLN A 41 -10.38 4.42 -3.20
N PRO A 42 -9.43 3.53 -2.85
CA PRO A 42 -9.34 2.23 -3.50
C PRO A 42 -10.60 1.43 -3.20
N GLN A 43 -11.17 0.80 -4.23
CA GLN A 43 -12.34 -0.06 -4.09
C GLN A 43 -11.92 -1.51 -4.26
N LEU A 44 -12.36 -2.36 -3.34
CA LEU A 44 -12.24 -3.80 -3.49
C LEU A 44 -13.42 -4.31 -4.32
N ASP A 45 -13.34 -4.11 -5.63
CA ASP A 45 -14.33 -4.67 -6.55
C ASP A 45 -14.19 -6.20 -6.66
N GLN A 46 -15.17 -6.84 -7.30
CA GLN A 46 -15.20 -8.30 -7.40
C GLN A 46 -14.02 -8.88 -8.19
N GLN A 47 -13.56 -8.16 -9.22
CA GLN A 47 -12.45 -8.61 -10.04
C GLN A 47 -11.15 -8.54 -9.24
N LEU A 48 -10.83 -7.38 -8.68
CA LEU A 48 -9.64 -7.15 -7.85
C LEU A 48 -9.63 -8.08 -6.63
N ARG A 49 -10.80 -8.32 -6.02
CA ARG A 49 -10.93 -9.31 -4.94
C ARG A 49 -10.53 -10.72 -5.41
N SER A 50 -10.99 -11.14 -6.59
CA SER A 50 -10.67 -12.46 -7.13
C SER A 50 -9.19 -12.60 -7.45
N GLU A 51 -8.58 -11.54 -7.99
CA GLU A 51 -7.14 -11.48 -8.26
C GLU A 51 -6.34 -11.61 -6.96
N ILE A 52 -6.64 -10.77 -5.96
CA ILE A 52 -5.97 -10.84 -4.64
C ILE A 52 -6.11 -12.22 -4.00
N LEU A 53 -7.30 -12.84 -4.06
CA LEU A 53 -7.50 -14.18 -3.51
C LEU A 53 -6.68 -15.25 -4.25
N SER A 54 -6.62 -15.16 -5.57
CA SER A 54 -5.83 -16.08 -6.39
C SER A 54 -4.34 -15.97 -6.10
N ASP A 55 -3.83 -14.74 -5.96
CA ASP A 55 -2.42 -14.48 -5.66
C ASP A 55 -2.05 -15.01 -4.28
N LEU A 56 -2.84 -14.66 -3.25
CA LEU A 56 -2.62 -15.14 -1.88
C LEU A 56 -2.70 -16.67 -1.78
N PHE A 57 -3.65 -17.30 -2.49
CA PHE A 57 -3.75 -18.75 -2.53
C PHE A 57 -2.54 -19.41 -3.21
N SER A 58 -2.04 -18.80 -4.29
CA SER A 58 -0.88 -19.32 -5.03
C SER A 58 0.41 -19.20 -4.22
N GLU A 59 0.60 -18.08 -3.51
CA GLU A 59 1.72 -17.90 -2.59
C GLU A 59 1.66 -18.90 -1.43
N TRP A 60 0.50 -19.01 -0.77
CA TRP A 60 0.30 -19.99 0.29
C TRP A 60 0.58 -21.43 -0.20
N LEU A 61 0.09 -21.81 -1.38
CA LEU A 61 0.29 -23.14 -1.92
C LEU A 61 1.79 -23.42 -2.17
N ARG A 62 2.54 -22.43 -2.66
CA ARG A 62 3.99 -22.54 -2.84
C ARG A 62 4.69 -22.82 -1.50
N GLU A 63 4.36 -22.06 -0.46
CA GLU A 63 4.93 -22.26 0.88
C GLU A 63 4.65 -23.67 1.42
N GLN A 64 3.44 -24.21 1.19
CA GLN A 64 3.10 -25.58 1.61
C GLN A 64 3.90 -26.64 0.85
N MET A 65 4.13 -26.44 -0.46
CA MET A 65 4.92 -27.35 -1.28
C MET A 65 6.39 -27.36 -0.84
N GLU A 66 6.98 -26.20 -0.58
CA GLU A 66 8.35 -26.08 -0.08
C GLU A 66 8.51 -26.80 1.27
N GLN A 67 7.53 -26.68 2.17
CA GLN A 67 7.52 -27.42 3.43
C GLN A 67 7.46 -28.95 3.23
N MET A 68 6.68 -29.43 2.26
CA MET A 68 6.60 -30.87 1.95
C MET A 68 7.87 -31.42 1.29
N GLU A 69 8.50 -30.70 0.38
CA GLU A 69 9.77 -31.13 -0.24
C GLU A 69 10.88 -31.34 0.79
N ILE A 70 10.93 -30.49 1.82
CA ILE A 70 11.88 -30.60 2.94
C ILE A 70 11.65 -31.89 3.74
N VAL A 71 10.39 -32.29 3.97
CA VAL A 71 10.06 -33.51 4.74
C VAL A 71 10.35 -34.78 3.93
N ALA A 72 10.18 -34.74 2.60
CA ALA A 72 10.41 -35.91 1.74
C ALA A 72 11.91 -36.26 1.54
N HIS A 73 12.83 -35.35 1.87
CA HIS A 73 14.28 -35.52 1.75
C HIS A 73 14.98 -35.85 3.10
N LEU A 74 14.23 -36.08 4.17
CA LEU A 74 14.72 -36.51 5.49
C LEU A 74 14.46 -38.02 5.70
#